data_AF-A0A7Y2CJD8-F1
#
_entry.id   AF-A0A7Y2CJD8-F1
#
_cell.length_a   1.000
_cell.length_b   1.000
_cell.length_c   1.000
_cell.angle_alpha   90.00
_cell.angle_beta   90.00
_cell.angle_gamma   90.00
#
_symmetry.space_group_name_H-M   'P 1'
#
loop_
_entity.id
_entity.type
_entity.pdbx_description
1 polymer ?
#
loop_
_entity_poly.entity_id
_entity_poly.type
_entity_poly.pdbx_seq_one_letter_code
_entity_poly.pdbx_strand_id
1 'polypeptide(L)'
;MTPLHLHNTIPSAREIVRTRAVALAAALLLATGAEPAAAQTVPDGFVLEQVVGEPFLEQPVAFTWLPDGRPVLTERPNGVVRIAAVGSAASDSVFTLPGVEGAHPERGLLGVAVDPAWPARPYLYFHLTHVDSVTKIVRYTAGGSVTDPASTAVTLTDEYVLLDDIEDINGIHNAGTLRFGADSLLHVSLGDDAQSCQAQDLTSPLGKILRLDVSALPPGPGGPPSKSALTPAGNPFPGPDPWERLVYVWGLRNPFRFTVDAPTGELFIGSV
;
A
#
# COMPACT_ATOMS: atom_id res chain seq x y z
N MET A 1 51.59 -64.37 -50.37
CA MET A 1 52.64 -63.35 -50.14
C MET A 1 51.98 -61.99 -50.23
N THR A 2 52.21 -61.18 -49.18
CA THR A 2 51.78 -59.80 -48.86
C THR A 2 52.01 -58.76 -49.99
N PRO A 3 51.55 -57.47 -49.90
CA PRO A 3 50.66 -56.79 -48.92
C PRO A 3 49.68 -55.70 -49.48
N LEU A 4 48.85 -55.18 -48.55
CA LEU A 4 48.22 -53.85 -48.32
C LEU A 4 48.24 -52.72 -49.40
N HIS A 5 47.11 -52.00 -49.49
CA HIS A 5 46.96 -50.63 -48.90
C HIS A 5 45.48 -50.19 -48.76
N LEU A 6 45.15 -49.63 -47.59
CA LEU A 6 43.85 -49.05 -47.20
C LEU A 6 43.78 -47.55 -47.57
N HIS A 7 42.58 -47.05 -47.89
CA HIS A 7 42.19 -45.65 -47.69
C HIS A 7 40.75 -45.62 -47.18
N ASN A 8 40.55 -45.04 -45.99
CA ASN A 8 39.24 -44.74 -45.41
C ASN A 8 39.08 -43.20 -45.39
N THR A 9 38.01 -42.71 -46.00
CA THR A 9 37.50 -41.35 -45.79
C THR A 9 36.08 -41.45 -45.23
N ILE A 10 35.85 -40.76 -44.11
CA ILE A 10 34.61 -40.79 -43.31
C ILE A 10 33.61 -39.76 -43.85
N PRO A 11 32.34 -40.10 -44.09
CA PRO A 11 31.24 -39.14 -44.16
C PRO A 11 30.49 -39.04 -42.83
N SER A 12 30.08 -37.82 -42.47
CA SER A 12 29.42 -37.44 -41.22
C SER A 12 27.97 -37.93 -41.11
N ALA A 13 27.58 -38.30 -39.89
CA ALA A 13 26.25 -38.77 -39.55
C ALA A 13 25.22 -37.62 -39.45
N ARG A 14 24.10 -37.76 -40.17
CA ARG A 14 22.72 -37.59 -39.67
C ARG A 14 21.71 -37.72 -40.82
N GLU A 15 21.40 -38.97 -41.16
CA GLU A 15 20.11 -39.39 -41.72
C GLU A 15 19.06 -39.28 -40.58
N ILE A 16 17.76 -39.02 -40.78
CA ILE A 16 16.74 -39.81 -41.50
C ILE A 16 15.54 -38.90 -41.79
N VAL A 17 14.88 -39.12 -42.94
CA VAL A 17 13.78 -38.34 -43.50
C VAL A 17 12.57 -39.27 -43.83
N ARG A 18 11.33 -38.81 -43.51
CA ARG A 18 9.98 -39.20 -44.05
C ARG A 18 9.36 -40.56 -43.57
N THR A 19 8.04 -40.80 -43.40
CA THR A 19 6.79 -40.25 -44.02
C THR A 19 5.49 -40.74 -43.29
N ARG A 20 4.38 -39.94 -43.37
CA ARG A 20 2.90 -40.29 -43.36
C ARG A 20 2.29 -40.88 -42.06
N ALA A 21 1.01 -40.71 -41.69
CA ALA A 21 -0.14 -39.83 -41.94
C ALA A 21 -1.24 -40.31 -40.94
N VAL A 22 -2.20 -39.45 -40.58
CA VAL A 22 -3.58 -39.72 -40.07
C VAL A 22 -3.94 -38.86 -38.85
N ALA A 23 -5.14 -38.29 -38.94
CA ALA A 23 -5.80 -37.33 -38.06
C ALA A 23 -5.81 -37.68 -36.57
N LEU A 24 -5.53 -36.67 -35.74
CA LEU A 24 -6.27 -36.46 -34.50
C LEU A 24 -6.35 -34.96 -34.20
N ALA A 25 -7.36 -34.32 -34.78
CA ALA A 25 -7.95 -33.14 -34.16
C ALA A 25 -8.73 -33.62 -32.93
N ALA A 26 -8.15 -33.52 -31.73
CA ALA A 26 -8.90 -33.52 -30.48
C ALA A 26 -8.01 -33.09 -29.31
N ALA A 27 -8.45 -32.03 -28.64
CA ALA A 27 -8.23 -31.75 -27.23
C ALA A 27 -6.79 -31.54 -26.73
N LEU A 28 -6.34 -30.28 -26.75
CA LEU A 28 -5.87 -29.66 -25.51
C LEU A 28 -5.99 -28.12 -25.56
N LEU A 29 -7.19 -27.61 -25.82
CA LEU A 29 -7.64 -26.42 -25.10
C LEU A 29 -7.97 -26.90 -23.69
N LEU A 30 -6.96 -27.01 -22.82
CA LEU A 30 -7.20 -26.84 -21.40
C LEU A 30 -7.42 -25.34 -21.22
N ALA A 31 -8.62 -24.88 -21.55
CA ALA A 31 -9.17 -23.72 -20.88
C ALA A 31 -9.16 -24.08 -19.40
N THR A 32 -8.13 -23.62 -18.68
CA THR A 32 -8.22 -23.50 -17.24
C THR A 32 -9.37 -22.54 -16.99
N GLY A 33 -10.58 -23.09 -16.85
CA GLY A 33 -11.64 -22.39 -16.15
C GLY A 33 -11.03 -22.06 -14.80
N ALA A 34 -10.60 -20.81 -14.63
CA ALA A 34 -10.44 -20.28 -13.30
C ALA A 34 -11.82 -20.48 -12.69
N GLU A 35 -11.95 -21.43 -11.75
CA GLU A 35 -13.15 -21.47 -10.94
C GLU A 35 -13.29 -20.06 -10.36
N PRO A 36 -14.48 -19.42 -10.48
CA PRO A 36 -14.68 -18.16 -9.80
C PRO A 36 -14.26 -18.37 -8.36
N ALA A 37 -13.29 -17.60 -7.88
CA ALA A 37 -12.80 -17.72 -6.52
C ALA A 37 -14.04 -17.72 -5.61
N ALA A 38 -14.31 -18.86 -4.97
CA ALA A 38 -15.46 -18.97 -4.10
C ALA A 38 -15.32 -17.85 -3.07
N ALA A 39 -16.33 -16.99 -2.97
CA ALA A 39 -16.37 -15.98 -1.93
C ALA A 39 -16.14 -16.69 -0.60
N GLN A 40 -15.25 -16.14 0.23
CA GLN A 40 -14.95 -16.70 1.55
C GLN A 40 -16.26 -16.91 2.31
N THR A 41 -16.54 -18.15 2.74
CA THR A 41 -17.70 -18.44 3.58
C THR A 41 -17.48 -17.75 4.92
N VAL A 42 -18.25 -16.70 5.17
CA VAL A 42 -18.24 -16.01 6.46
C VAL A 42 -18.80 -16.93 7.54
N PRO A 43 -18.34 -16.83 8.81
CA PRO A 43 -18.86 -17.63 9.91
C PRO A 43 -20.38 -17.47 10.09
N ASP A 44 -21.04 -18.50 10.63
CA ASP A 44 -22.46 -18.43 10.99
C ASP A 44 -22.74 -17.21 11.89
N GLY A 45 -23.79 -16.46 11.56
CA GLY A 45 -24.17 -15.23 12.28
C GLY A 45 -23.51 -13.95 11.79
N PHE A 46 -22.67 -14.00 10.75
CA PHE A 46 -22.14 -12.80 10.10
C PHE A 46 -23.26 -12.01 9.39
N VAL A 47 -23.30 -10.71 9.61
CA VAL A 47 -24.26 -9.78 8.99
C VAL A 47 -23.49 -8.74 8.20
N LEU A 48 -23.93 -8.49 6.96
CA LEU A 48 -23.47 -7.36 6.17
C LEU A 48 -24.41 -6.18 6.39
N GLU A 49 -23.88 -5.12 7.00
CA GLU A 49 -24.57 -3.85 7.16
C GLU A 49 -23.84 -2.77 6.36
N GLN A 50 -24.59 -2.03 5.55
CA GLN A 50 -24.04 -0.90 4.82
C GLN A 50 -23.98 0.32 5.73
N VAL A 51 -22.77 0.74 6.09
CA VAL A 51 -22.53 1.96 6.92
C VAL A 51 -22.46 3.21 6.04
N VAL A 52 -21.72 3.14 4.93
CA VAL A 52 -21.57 4.17 3.90
C VAL A 52 -21.57 3.46 2.55
N GLY A 53 -22.14 4.05 1.50
CA GLY A 53 -22.15 3.42 0.18
C GLY A 53 -22.63 4.33 -0.94
N GLU A 54 -22.77 3.75 -2.13
CA GLU A 54 -23.21 4.45 -3.35
C GLU A 54 -24.54 5.23 -3.15
N PRO A 55 -24.71 6.38 -3.84
CA PRO A 55 -23.88 6.93 -4.92
C PRO A 55 -22.73 7.83 -4.42
N PHE A 56 -22.38 7.77 -3.13
CA PHE A 56 -21.56 8.80 -2.49
C PHE A 56 -20.05 8.52 -2.54
N LEU A 57 -19.61 7.34 -2.97
CA LEU A 57 -18.20 6.95 -2.95
C LEU A 57 -17.64 6.80 -4.36
N GLU A 58 -16.50 7.42 -4.63
CA GLU A 58 -15.77 7.24 -5.88
C GLU A 58 -14.48 6.42 -5.64
N GLN A 59 -14.51 5.14 -5.98
CA GLN A 59 -13.35 4.22 -5.81
C GLN A 59 -12.71 4.31 -4.41
N PRO A 60 -13.47 4.00 -3.34
CA PRO A 60 -12.94 4.00 -2.00
C PRO A 60 -11.86 2.91 -1.88
N VAL A 61 -10.71 3.25 -1.32
CA VAL A 61 -9.59 2.30 -1.19
C VAL A 61 -9.22 2.01 0.26
N ALA A 62 -9.25 3.00 1.14
CA ALA A 62 -8.93 2.80 2.55
C ALA A 62 -9.95 3.48 3.47
N PHE A 63 -10.03 2.95 4.69
CA PHE A 63 -10.77 3.58 5.76
C PHE A 63 -10.11 3.32 7.11
N THR A 64 -10.50 4.13 8.10
CA THR A 64 -10.20 3.96 9.52
C THR A 64 -11.39 4.47 10.34
N TRP A 65 -11.40 4.21 11.64
CA TRP A 65 -12.43 4.72 12.55
C TRP A 65 -11.85 5.80 13.46
N LEU A 66 -12.58 6.90 13.63
CA LEU A 66 -12.37 7.82 14.75
C LEU A 66 -12.80 7.14 16.06
N PRO A 67 -12.26 7.55 17.22
CA PRO A 67 -12.68 7.00 18.52
C PRO A 67 -14.16 7.18 18.86
N ASP A 68 -14.85 8.12 18.22
CA ASP A 68 -16.29 8.35 18.38
C ASP A 68 -17.16 7.49 17.44
N GLY A 69 -16.55 6.62 16.64
CA GLY A 69 -17.25 5.67 15.76
C GLY A 69 -17.53 6.20 14.36
N ARG A 70 -17.15 7.44 14.02
CA ARG A 70 -17.23 7.92 12.63
C ARG A 70 -16.17 7.25 11.75
N PRO A 71 -16.52 6.72 10.57
CA PRO A 71 -15.54 6.24 9.62
C PRO A 71 -14.91 7.41 8.86
N VAL A 72 -13.61 7.32 8.64
CA VAL A 72 -12.85 8.17 7.72
C VAL A 72 -12.50 7.33 6.50
N LEU A 73 -12.89 7.75 5.31
CA LEU A 73 -12.68 7.04 4.05
C LEU A 73 -11.81 7.88 3.11
N THR A 74 -11.02 7.20 2.28
CA THR A 74 -10.28 7.81 1.18
C THR A 74 -10.77 7.32 -0.17
N GLU A 75 -10.98 8.25 -1.08
CA GLU A 75 -11.27 8.00 -2.49
C GLU A 75 -9.99 8.17 -3.30
N ARG A 76 -9.63 7.13 -4.04
CA ARG A 76 -8.33 7.05 -4.71
C ARG A 76 -8.08 8.17 -5.72
N PRO A 77 -8.95 8.40 -6.74
CA PRO A 77 -8.54 9.17 -7.91
C PRO A 77 -8.52 10.69 -7.71
N ASN A 78 -9.30 11.19 -6.75
CA ASN A 78 -9.63 12.62 -6.64
C ASN A 78 -9.09 13.23 -5.33
N GLY A 79 -8.41 12.44 -4.48
CA GLY A 79 -7.90 12.90 -3.19
C GLY A 79 -8.98 13.20 -2.16
N VAL A 80 -10.19 12.67 -2.34
CA VAL A 80 -11.32 12.96 -1.45
C VAL A 80 -11.18 12.17 -0.15
N VAL A 81 -11.32 12.89 0.96
CA VAL A 81 -11.47 12.34 2.31
C VAL A 81 -12.90 12.58 2.75
N ARG A 82 -13.56 11.53 3.25
CA ARG A 82 -14.90 11.62 3.84
C ARG A 82 -14.85 11.23 5.29
N ILE A 83 -15.48 12.01 6.14
CA ILE A 83 -15.75 11.66 7.54
C ILE A 83 -17.27 11.59 7.67
N ALA A 84 -17.81 10.37 7.71
CA ALA A 84 -19.25 10.17 7.73
C ALA A 84 -19.79 10.31 9.16
N ALA A 85 -20.94 10.97 9.32
CA ALA A 85 -21.64 11.02 10.59
C ALA A 85 -22.23 9.64 10.93
N VAL A 86 -22.15 9.24 12.21
CA VAL A 86 -22.76 8.00 12.69
C VAL A 86 -24.28 8.14 12.56
N GLY A 87 -24.92 7.13 11.95
CA GLY A 87 -26.37 7.07 11.79
C GLY A 87 -26.94 7.88 10.62
N SER A 88 -26.09 8.52 9.79
CA SER A 88 -26.53 9.19 8.55
C SER A 88 -25.56 8.91 7.39
N ALA A 89 -25.98 8.06 6.46
CA ALA A 89 -25.22 7.78 5.23
C ALA A 89 -25.18 8.95 4.23
N ALA A 90 -25.90 10.05 4.50
CA ALA A 90 -26.05 11.20 3.59
C ALA A 90 -25.35 12.48 4.10
N SER A 91 -24.56 12.39 5.17
CA SER A 91 -24.07 13.54 5.92
C SER A 91 -22.60 13.36 6.27
N ASP A 92 -21.75 13.82 5.35
CA ASP A 92 -20.30 13.72 5.47
C ASP A 92 -19.67 15.11 5.61
N SER A 93 -18.58 15.20 6.38
CA SER A 93 -17.57 16.21 6.08
C SER A 93 -16.69 15.69 4.93
N VAL A 94 -16.63 16.44 3.84
CA VAL A 94 -15.89 16.07 2.62
C VAL A 94 -14.76 17.06 2.40
N PHE A 95 -13.56 16.54 2.15
CA PHE A 95 -12.36 17.32 1.86
C PHE A 95 -11.70 16.79 0.61
N THR A 96 -10.94 17.65 -0.07
CA THR A 96 -10.10 17.26 -1.20
C THR A 96 -8.68 17.64 -0.87
N LEU A 97 -7.79 16.66 -0.73
CA LEU A 97 -6.37 16.93 -0.55
C LEU A 97 -5.77 17.43 -1.87
N PRO A 98 -4.98 18.51 -1.86
CA PRO A 98 -4.43 19.08 -3.07
C PRO A 98 -3.36 18.17 -3.69
N GLY A 99 -3.21 18.25 -5.01
CA GLY A 99 -2.06 17.68 -5.72
C GLY A 99 -2.02 16.14 -5.78
N VAL A 100 -3.13 15.45 -5.50
CA VAL A 100 -3.20 13.99 -5.66
C VAL A 100 -3.17 13.62 -7.15
N GLU A 101 -2.29 12.70 -7.53
CA GLU A 101 -2.30 12.05 -8.85
C GLU A 101 -3.22 10.84 -8.77
N GLY A 102 -4.28 10.79 -9.59
CA GLY A 102 -5.18 9.63 -9.64
C GLY A 102 -5.45 9.06 -11.02
N ALA A 103 -4.78 9.54 -12.08
CA ALA A 103 -5.00 9.05 -13.44
C ALA A 103 -4.40 7.65 -13.63
N HIS A 104 -3.33 7.31 -12.91
CA HIS A 104 -2.80 5.95 -12.90
C HIS A 104 -3.57 5.05 -11.92
N PRO A 105 -3.90 3.79 -12.25
CA PRO A 105 -4.77 2.94 -11.42
C PRO A 105 -4.30 2.65 -9.98
N GLU A 106 -3.00 2.63 -9.73
CA GLU A 106 -2.45 2.37 -8.38
C GLU A 106 -2.03 3.65 -7.63
N ARG A 107 -1.98 4.79 -8.32
CA ARG A 107 -1.75 6.11 -7.71
C ARG A 107 -3.04 6.66 -7.11
N GLY A 108 -2.90 7.59 -6.19
CA GLY A 108 -4.03 8.29 -5.59
C GLY A 108 -3.84 8.54 -4.11
N LEU A 109 -4.95 8.77 -3.42
CA LEU A 109 -5.02 8.78 -1.95
C LEU A 109 -5.29 7.35 -1.44
N LEU A 110 -4.27 6.69 -0.93
CA LEU A 110 -4.24 5.23 -0.75
C LEU A 110 -4.42 4.76 0.71
N GLY A 111 -4.15 5.64 1.67
CA GLY A 111 -4.16 5.30 3.08
C GLY A 111 -4.57 6.43 3.99
N VAL A 112 -5.12 6.04 5.15
CA VAL A 112 -5.47 6.93 6.25
C VAL A 112 -5.19 6.24 7.60
N ALA A 113 -4.72 7.02 8.58
CA ALA A 113 -4.61 6.61 9.98
C ALA A 113 -5.00 7.77 10.92
N VAL A 114 -5.57 7.44 12.08
CA VAL A 114 -5.91 8.41 13.13
C VAL A 114 -4.82 8.40 14.19
N ASP A 115 -4.43 9.58 14.67
CA ASP A 115 -3.51 9.67 15.81
C ASP A 115 -4.09 8.95 17.06
N PRO A 116 -3.31 8.11 17.74
CA PRO A 116 -3.79 7.36 18.90
C PRO A 116 -4.17 8.26 20.09
N ALA A 117 -3.71 9.51 20.13
CA ALA A 117 -4.07 10.47 21.17
C ALA A 117 -5.22 11.41 20.76
N TRP A 118 -6.00 11.07 19.74
CA TRP A 118 -7.25 11.76 19.42
C TRP A 118 -8.20 11.80 20.64
N PRO A 119 -8.86 12.93 20.95
CA PRO A 119 -8.89 14.20 20.22
C PRO A 119 -7.83 15.22 20.67
N ALA A 120 -6.97 14.90 21.64
CA ALA A 120 -5.94 15.83 22.12
C ALA A 120 -4.87 16.11 21.06
N ARG A 121 -4.62 15.12 20.19
CA ARG A 121 -3.88 15.26 18.94
C ARG A 121 -4.87 14.98 17.79
N PRO A 122 -5.64 15.98 17.33
CA PRO A 122 -6.68 15.77 16.34
C PRO A 122 -6.04 15.63 14.95
N TYR A 123 -5.21 14.62 14.75
CA TYR A 123 -4.44 14.44 13.52
C TYR A 123 -4.91 13.23 12.73
N LEU A 124 -5.00 13.42 11.42
CA LEU A 124 -5.15 12.37 10.44
C LEU A 124 -3.90 12.32 9.57
N TYR A 125 -3.41 11.11 9.32
CA TYR A 125 -2.25 10.85 8.47
C TYR A 125 -2.71 10.22 7.17
N PHE A 126 -2.13 10.64 6.06
CA PHE A 126 -2.48 10.17 4.72
C PHE A 126 -1.26 9.71 3.94
N HIS A 127 -1.46 8.67 3.14
CA HIS A 127 -0.52 8.19 2.13
C HIS A 127 -1.09 8.52 0.76
N LEU A 128 -0.36 9.28 -0.05
CA LEU A 128 -0.82 9.65 -1.38
C LEU A 128 0.32 9.67 -2.40
N THR A 129 0.01 9.40 -3.66
CA THR A 129 0.88 9.79 -4.77
C THR A 129 0.52 11.20 -5.20
N HIS A 130 1.51 12.08 -5.28
CA HIS A 130 1.35 13.47 -5.68
C HIS A 130 1.65 13.65 -7.19
N VAL A 131 1.12 14.72 -7.80
CA VAL A 131 1.22 15.00 -9.25
C VAL A 131 2.64 15.15 -9.79
N ASP A 132 3.62 15.36 -8.92
CA ASP A 132 5.06 15.35 -9.23
C ASP A 132 5.67 13.93 -9.24
N SER A 133 4.82 12.88 -9.19
CA SER A 133 5.24 11.47 -9.16
C SER A 133 6.08 11.13 -7.93
N VAL A 134 5.67 11.65 -6.77
CA VAL A 134 6.25 11.36 -5.47
C VAL A 134 5.18 10.76 -4.56
N THR A 135 5.53 9.70 -3.85
CA THR A 135 4.74 9.21 -2.71
C THR A 135 4.98 10.12 -1.50
N LYS A 136 3.90 10.68 -0.96
CA LYS A 136 3.92 11.56 0.22
C LYS A 136 3.21 10.91 1.39
N ILE A 137 3.82 11.05 2.57
CA ILE A 137 3.17 10.84 3.86
C ILE A 137 2.92 12.21 4.46
N VAL A 138 1.66 12.54 4.71
CA VAL A 138 1.27 13.85 5.23
C VAL A 138 0.36 13.71 6.44
N ARG A 139 0.35 14.72 7.29
CA ARG A 139 -0.54 14.86 8.45
C ARG A 139 -1.37 16.12 8.29
N TYR A 140 -2.67 16.02 8.52
CA TYR A 140 -3.58 17.17 8.61
C TYR A 140 -4.14 17.32 10.01
N THR A 141 -4.43 18.56 10.39
CA THR A 141 -5.09 18.91 11.65
C THR A 141 -6.59 18.96 11.44
N ALA A 142 -7.32 18.16 12.20
CA ALA A 142 -8.77 18.21 12.28
C ALA A 142 -9.22 19.30 13.25
N GLY A 143 -10.21 20.08 12.83
CA GLY A 143 -10.84 21.14 13.62
C GLY A 143 -12.36 21.04 13.58
N GLY A 144 -13.03 22.06 14.12
CA GLY A 144 -14.49 22.05 14.26
C GLY A 144 -14.96 21.03 15.30
N SER A 145 -15.94 20.19 14.95
CA SER A 145 -16.53 19.21 15.87
C SER A 145 -15.91 17.82 15.77
N VAL A 146 -14.79 17.64 16.47
CA VAL A 146 -13.95 16.43 16.41
C VAL A 146 -14.35 15.30 17.38
N THR A 147 -15.37 15.51 18.21
CA THR A 147 -15.85 14.53 19.21
C THR A 147 -17.35 14.25 19.17
N ASP A 148 -18.10 14.95 18.32
CA ASP A 148 -19.52 14.68 18.13
C ASP A 148 -19.72 13.71 16.96
N PRO A 149 -20.16 12.46 17.23
CA PRO A 149 -20.30 11.44 16.20
C PRO A 149 -21.39 11.78 15.16
N ALA A 150 -22.33 12.67 15.47
CA ALA A 150 -23.36 13.11 14.53
C ALA A 150 -22.93 14.34 13.69
N SER A 151 -21.76 14.92 13.98
CA SER A 151 -21.38 16.18 13.36
C SER A 151 -20.81 16.02 11.96
N THR A 152 -21.26 16.92 11.07
CA THR A 152 -20.72 17.16 9.73
C THR A 152 -19.83 18.41 9.67
N ALA A 153 -19.50 19.00 10.82
CA ALA A 153 -18.74 20.24 10.91
C ALA A 153 -17.27 19.98 11.28
N VAL A 154 -16.65 18.94 10.72
CA VAL A 154 -15.20 18.74 10.80
C VAL A 154 -14.52 19.58 9.73
N THR A 155 -13.32 20.07 10.02
CA THR A 155 -12.43 20.71 9.04
C THR A 155 -11.10 19.97 9.01
N LEU A 156 -10.44 19.90 7.84
CA LEU A 156 -9.03 19.49 7.74
C LEU A 156 -8.19 20.67 7.25
N THR A 157 -7.21 21.07 8.05
CA THR A 157 -6.30 22.19 7.78
C THR A 157 -4.86 21.80 8.09
N ASP A 158 -3.93 22.72 7.86
CA ASP A 158 -2.56 22.65 8.37
C ASP A 158 -1.81 21.38 7.97
N GLU A 159 -1.57 21.23 6.66
CA GLU A 159 -0.74 20.15 6.14
C GLU A 159 0.68 20.21 6.72
N TYR A 160 1.10 19.09 7.31
CA TYR A 160 2.47 18.83 7.70
C TYR A 160 3.00 17.63 6.91
N VAL A 161 4.05 17.83 6.13
CA VAL A 161 4.68 16.78 5.33
C VAL A 161 5.62 15.97 6.23
N LEU A 162 5.49 14.64 6.23
CA LEU A 162 6.40 13.74 6.96
C LEU A 162 7.50 13.23 6.04
N LEU A 163 7.13 12.78 4.85
CA LEU A 163 8.03 12.24 3.83
C LEU A 163 7.52 12.68 2.45
N ASP A 164 8.42 13.19 1.60
CA ASP A 164 8.15 13.64 0.23
C ASP A 164 9.36 13.42 -0.71
N ASP A 165 10.26 12.52 -0.35
CA ASP A 165 11.44 12.14 -1.14
C ASP A 165 11.41 10.64 -1.50
N ILE A 166 10.22 10.13 -1.81
CA ILE A 166 9.98 8.76 -2.28
C ILE A 166 9.47 8.84 -3.72
N GLU A 167 10.37 8.65 -4.68
CA GLU A 167 10.01 8.67 -6.10
C GLU A 167 9.05 7.51 -6.45
N ASP A 168 8.03 7.83 -7.24
CA ASP A 168 7.13 6.87 -7.88
C ASP A 168 7.37 7.00 -9.39
N ILE A 169 8.24 6.15 -9.94
CA ILE A 169 8.68 6.23 -11.34
C ILE A 169 7.73 5.42 -12.24
N ASN A 170 7.29 4.25 -11.78
CA ASN A 170 6.59 3.27 -12.62
C ASN A 170 5.06 3.27 -12.39
N GLY A 171 4.56 3.90 -11.33
CA GLY A 171 3.13 4.07 -11.07
C GLY A 171 2.44 2.81 -10.58
N ILE A 172 3.17 1.72 -10.33
CA ILE A 172 2.64 0.44 -9.86
C ILE A 172 3.37 0.01 -8.61
N HIS A 173 2.76 -0.87 -7.83
CA HIS A 173 3.25 -1.32 -6.54
C HIS A 173 3.37 -0.15 -5.54
N ASN A 174 2.36 0.71 -5.48
CA ASN A 174 2.36 1.88 -4.59
C ASN A 174 2.03 1.56 -3.13
N ALA A 175 1.52 0.37 -2.83
CA ALA A 175 1.06 -0.05 -1.50
C ALA A 175 0.07 0.93 -0.84
N GLY A 176 0.47 1.59 0.26
CA GLY A 176 -0.26 2.73 0.81
C GLY A 176 -1.04 2.53 2.11
N THR A 177 -0.83 1.46 2.87
CA THR A 177 -1.39 1.34 4.22
C THR A 177 -0.63 2.18 5.25
N LEU A 178 -1.38 2.82 6.13
CA LEU A 178 -0.91 3.48 7.35
C LEU A 178 -1.59 2.86 8.58
N ARG A 179 -0.83 2.50 9.62
CA ARG A 179 -1.39 2.01 10.89
C ARG A 179 -0.54 2.45 12.07
N PHE A 180 -1.17 2.82 13.17
CA PHE A 180 -0.47 2.92 14.45
C PHE A 180 -0.41 1.55 15.11
N GLY A 181 0.76 1.20 15.65
CA GLY A 181 0.90 0.04 16.55
C GLY A 181 0.45 0.38 17.98
N ALA A 182 0.41 -0.63 18.84
CA ALA A 182 0.19 -0.43 20.28
C ALA A 182 1.30 0.40 20.95
N ASP A 183 2.46 0.50 20.30
CA ASP A 183 3.59 1.36 20.67
C ASP A 183 3.38 2.84 20.29
N SER A 184 2.23 3.21 19.71
CA SER A 184 1.93 4.55 19.18
C SER A 184 2.88 5.02 18.07
N LEU A 185 3.58 4.09 17.41
CA LEU A 185 4.42 4.38 16.26
C LEU A 185 3.64 4.18 14.95
N LEU A 186 3.86 5.09 14.00
CA LEU A 186 3.21 5.04 12.70
C LEU A 186 3.96 4.08 11.77
N HIS A 187 3.28 3.02 11.34
CA HIS A 187 3.76 2.09 10.33
C HIS A 187 3.28 2.53 8.95
N VAL A 188 4.18 2.52 7.97
CA VAL A 188 3.95 2.98 6.59
C VAL A 188 4.38 1.89 5.62
N SER A 189 3.47 1.38 4.79
CA SER A 189 3.83 0.43 3.73
C SER A 189 4.16 1.15 2.42
N LEU A 190 5.30 0.82 1.84
CA LEU A 190 5.77 1.30 0.55
C LEU A 190 6.10 0.08 -0.31
N GLY A 191 5.56 -0.01 -1.53
CA GLY A 191 5.95 -1.07 -2.46
C GLY A 191 7.22 -0.74 -3.22
N ASP A 192 7.66 -1.67 -4.05
CA ASP A 192 8.97 -1.62 -4.70
C ASP A 192 9.00 -0.76 -5.98
N ASP A 193 7.87 -0.16 -6.36
CA ASP A 193 7.69 0.58 -7.62
C ASP A 193 8.13 -0.23 -8.87
N ALA A 194 7.95 -1.56 -8.84
CA ALA A 194 8.50 -2.51 -9.82
C ALA A 194 10.04 -2.53 -9.94
N GLN A 195 10.74 -1.95 -8.98
CA GLN A 195 12.19 -1.96 -8.85
C GLN A 195 12.64 -2.99 -7.80
N SER A 196 12.39 -4.27 -8.07
CA SER A 196 12.62 -5.38 -7.10
C SER A 196 13.99 -5.39 -6.39
N CYS A 197 15.07 -4.94 -7.04
CA CYS A 197 16.39 -4.83 -6.40
C CYS A 197 16.40 -3.78 -5.27
N GLN A 198 15.66 -2.68 -5.42
CA GLN A 198 15.51 -1.62 -4.41
C GLN A 198 14.79 -2.13 -3.16
N ALA A 199 13.90 -3.12 -3.30
CA ALA A 199 13.25 -3.77 -2.16
C ALA A 199 14.27 -4.39 -1.18
N GLN A 200 15.40 -4.89 -1.71
CA GLN A 200 16.50 -5.47 -0.92
C GLN A 200 17.51 -4.44 -0.42
N ASP A 201 17.50 -3.21 -0.96
CA ASP A 201 18.38 -2.13 -0.53
C ASP A 201 17.79 -1.39 0.67
N LEU A 202 18.47 -1.45 1.81
CA LEU A 202 18.09 -0.76 3.05
C LEU A 202 18.15 0.76 2.96
N THR A 203 18.97 1.29 2.05
CA THR A 203 19.12 2.73 1.85
C THR A 203 18.03 3.31 0.94
N SER A 204 17.16 2.43 0.40
CA SER A 204 16.00 2.77 -0.40
C SER A 204 14.70 2.63 0.40
N PRO A 205 13.75 3.58 0.26
CA PRO A 205 12.44 3.48 0.90
C PRO A 205 11.53 2.43 0.24
N LEU A 206 11.88 1.94 -0.95
CA LEU A 206 11.03 1.08 -1.76
C LEU A 206 10.96 -0.34 -1.22
N GLY A 207 9.78 -0.95 -1.26
CA GLY A 207 9.54 -2.34 -0.85
C GLY A 207 9.72 -2.56 0.65
N LYS A 208 9.26 -1.62 1.47
CA LYS A 208 9.45 -1.58 2.92
C LYS A 208 8.13 -1.45 3.69
N ILE A 209 8.14 -1.85 4.94
CA ILE A 209 7.31 -1.22 5.96
C ILE A 209 8.24 -0.38 6.83
N LEU A 210 8.00 0.93 6.86
CA LEU A 210 8.69 1.86 7.74
C LEU A 210 7.96 1.94 9.08
N ARG A 211 8.68 2.26 10.15
CA ARG A 211 8.10 2.57 11.47
C ARG A 211 8.67 3.90 11.98
N LEU A 212 7.77 4.86 12.19
CA LEU A 212 8.08 6.26 12.46
C LEU A 212 7.59 6.68 13.84
N ASP A 213 8.39 7.47 14.56
CA ASP A 213 7.94 8.25 15.71
C ASP A 213 7.48 9.64 15.24
N VAL A 214 6.21 9.94 15.48
CA VAL A 214 5.58 11.22 15.10
C VAL A 214 5.16 12.05 16.31
N SER A 215 5.47 11.57 17.52
CA SER A 215 4.99 12.14 18.79
C SER A 215 5.56 13.53 19.07
N ALA A 216 6.80 13.79 18.64
CA ALA A 216 7.52 15.04 18.87
C ALA A 216 7.37 16.07 17.74
N LEU A 217 6.60 15.77 16.69
CA LEU A 217 6.37 16.72 15.61
C LEU A 217 5.55 17.92 16.10
N PRO A 218 5.92 19.17 15.75
CA PRO A 218 5.18 20.34 16.21
C PRO A 218 3.75 20.36 15.66
N PRO A 219 2.81 21.05 16.33
CA PRO A 219 1.47 21.29 15.79
C PRO A 219 1.53 22.25 14.60
N GLY A 220 0.48 22.25 13.78
CA GLY A 220 0.34 23.14 12.63
C GLY A 220 1.04 22.61 11.35
N PRO A 221 1.11 23.45 10.30
CA PRO A 221 1.67 23.07 9.02
C PRO A 221 3.20 23.09 9.02
N GLY A 222 3.83 22.39 8.08
CA GLY A 222 5.29 22.41 7.89
C GLY A 222 5.88 21.13 7.30
N GLY A 223 7.12 20.83 7.67
CA GLY A 223 7.87 19.66 7.20
C GLY A 223 8.61 19.85 5.87
N PRO A 224 9.29 18.80 5.37
CA PRO A 224 9.55 17.53 6.05
C PRO A 224 10.58 17.68 7.19
N PRO A 225 10.44 16.96 8.32
CA PRO A 225 11.47 16.87 9.34
C PRO A 225 12.65 16.01 8.84
N SER A 226 13.79 16.06 9.53
CA SER A 226 14.84 15.06 9.28
C SER A 226 14.34 13.65 9.62
N LYS A 227 14.72 12.64 8.83
CA LYS A 227 14.40 11.23 9.11
C LYS A 227 14.87 10.76 10.49
N SER A 228 15.99 11.31 11.00
CA SER A 228 16.44 11.07 12.37
C SER A 228 15.43 11.52 13.42
N ALA A 229 14.68 12.60 13.18
CA ALA A 229 13.62 13.06 14.07
C ALA A 229 12.36 12.18 14.01
N LEU A 230 12.22 11.38 12.96
CA LEU A 230 11.17 10.37 12.80
C LEU A 230 11.60 8.97 13.24
N THR A 231 12.87 8.76 13.61
CA THR A 231 13.41 7.43 13.92
C THR A 231 13.07 7.04 15.36
N PRO A 232 12.21 6.04 15.59
CA PRO A 232 11.95 5.55 16.94
C PRO A 232 13.12 4.74 17.49
N ALA A 233 13.23 4.69 18.82
CA ALA A 233 14.06 3.70 19.47
C ALA A 233 13.56 2.27 19.15
N GLY A 234 14.49 1.33 18.99
CA GLY A 234 14.16 -0.09 18.78
C GLY A 234 13.81 -0.47 17.33
N ASN A 235 14.01 0.41 16.34
CA ASN A 235 14.03 -0.03 14.94
C ASN A 235 15.21 -0.99 14.70
N PRO A 236 15.02 -2.05 13.88
CA PRO A 236 15.97 -3.16 13.78
C PRO A 236 17.28 -2.83 13.06
N PHE A 237 17.34 -1.75 12.28
CA PHE A 237 18.49 -1.44 11.41
C PHE A 237 19.14 -0.09 11.80
N PRO A 238 20.29 -0.09 12.48
CA PRO A 238 20.91 1.14 13.00
C PRO A 238 21.98 1.75 12.08
N GLY A 239 21.92 1.52 10.76
CA GLY A 239 22.98 1.94 9.84
C GLY A 239 23.12 3.46 9.63
N PRO A 240 24.18 3.89 8.92
CA PRO A 240 24.52 5.30 8.77
C PRO A 240 23.51 6.06 7.90
N ASP A 241 22.83 5.38 6.98
CA ASP A 241 21.84 5.99 6.11
C ASP A 241 20.52 6.28 6.88
N PRO A 242 19.93 7.47 6.76
CA PRO A 242 18.69 7.79 7.46
C PRO A 242 17.47 6.96 7.03
N TRP A 243 17.41 6.45 5.80
CA TRP A 243 16.32 5.57 5.35
C TRP A 243 16.38 4.23 6.07
N GLU A 244 17.57 3.64 6.15
CA GLU A 244 17.79 2.35 6.82
C GLU A 244 17.21 2.36 8.24
N ARG A 245 17.39 3.47 8.97
CA ARG A 245 16.90 3.62 10.35
C ARG A 245 15.38 3.68 10.49
N LEU A 246 14.66 3.99 9.42
CA LEU A 246 13.20 3.99 9.41
C LEU A 246 12.63 2.60 9.06
N VAL A 247 13.44 1.71 8.48
CA VAL A 247 12.99 0.38 8.04
C VAL A 247 12.62 -0.50 9.24
N TYR A 248 11.43 -1.09 9.18
CA TYR A 248 10.97 -2.13 10.11
C TYR A 248 10.91 -3.51 9.43
N VAL A 249 10.42 -3.56 8.20
CA VAL A 249 10.41 -4.75 7.34
C VAL A 249 10.90 -4.37 5.94
N TRP A 250 11.63 -5.26 5.26
CA TRP A 250 12.12 -5.04 3.90
C TRP A 250 11.78 -6.18 2.93
N GLY A 251 12.10 -6.00 1.65
CA GLY A 251 12.05 -7.05 0.65
C GLY A 251 10.64 -7.36 0.16
N LEU A 252 9.72 -6.42 0.32
CA LEU A 252 8.33 -6.55 -0.08
C LEU A 252 8.14 -6.05 -1.51
N ARG A 253 7.24 -6.68 -2.28
CA ARG A 253 6.89 -6.24 -3.63
C ARG A 253 5.82 -5.15 -3.60
N ASN A 254 4.60 -5.52 -3.19
CA ASN A 254 3.48 -4.58 -3.08
C ASN A 254 2.67 -4.89 -1.81
N PRO A 255 3.15 -4.46 -0.61
CA PRO A 255 2.47 -4.69 0.67
C PRO A 255 1.20 -3.82 0.80
N PHE A 256 0.19 -4.13 -0.02
CA PHE A 256 -0.99 -3.27 -0.22
C PHE A 256 -1.82 -3.09 1.05
N ARG A 257 -2.01 -4.16 1.84
CA ARG A 257 -2.69 -4.09 3.15
C ARG A 257 -1.87 -4.79 4.23
N PHE A 258 -1.79 -4.17 5.40
CA PHE A 258 -1.28 -4.82 6.60
C PHE A 258 -2.07 -4.40 7.84
N THR A 259 -1.93 -5.18 8.91
CA THR A 259 -2.39 -4.82 10.25
C THR A 259 -1.31 -5.12 11.28
N VAL A 260 -1.32 -4.36 12.37
CA VAL A 260 -0.57 -4.68 13.59
C VAL A 260 -1.59 -5.26 14.56
N ASP A 261 -1.37 -6.49 15.02
CA ASP A 261 -2.20 -7.08 16.06
C ASP A 261 -1.97 -6.32 17.38
N ALA A 262 -3.03 -5.75 17.95
CA ALA A 262 -2.89 -4.90 19.13
C ALA A 262 -2.44 -5.69 20.39
N PRO A 263 -2.93 -6.91 20.66
CA PRO A 263 -2.44 -7.73 21.77
C PRO A 263 -0.98 -8.16 21.67
N THR A 264 -0.52 -8.63 20.50
CA THR A 264 0.82 -9.23 20.36
C THR A 264 1.87 -8.29 19.76
N GLY A 265 1.44 -7.24 19.04
CA GLY A 265 2.31 -6.40 18.24
C GLY A 265 2.77 -7.06 16.94
N GLU A 266 2.24 -8.24 16.59
CA GLU A 266 2.62 -8.95 15.37
C GLU A 266 2.06 -8.26 14.12
N LEU A 267 2.86 -8.28 13.06
CA LEU A 267 2.52 -7.64 11.79
C LEU A 267 2.05 -8.69 10.79
N PHE A 268 0.81 -8.54 10.29
CA PHE A 268 0.26 -9.38 9.23
C PHE A 268 0.19 -8.58 7.94
N ILE A 269 0.84 -9.08 6.88
CA ILE A 269 1.02 -8.37 5.62
C ILE A 269 0.38 -9.17 4.48
N GLY A 270 -0.52 -8.54 3.75
CA GLY A 270 -0.95 -8.99 2.42
C GLY A 270 -0.11 -8.28 1.35
N SER A 271 0.87 -8.98 0.79
CA SER A 271 1.61 -8.52 -0.39
C SER A 271 1.00 -9.13 -1.64
N VAL A 272 0.74 -8.31 -2.66
CA VAL A 272 0.12 -8.71 -3.94
C VAL A 272 1.04 -8.47 -5.13
#